data_AF-A0A2V5Z4C0-F1
#
_entry.id   AF-A0A2V5Z4C0-F1
#
_cell.length_a   1.000
_cell.length_b   1.000
_cell.length_c   1.000
_cell.angle_alpha   90.00
_cell.angle_beta   90.00
_cell.angle_gamma   90.00
#
_symmetry.space_group_name_H-M   'P 1'
#
loop_
_entity.id
_entity.type
_entity.pdbx_description
1 polymer ?
#
loop_
_entity_poly.entity_id
_entity_poly.type
_entity_poly.pdbx_seq_one_letter_code
_entity_poly.pdbx_strand_id
1 'polypeptide(L)'
;MKDNSKRVVTLVLLGWLCFAVGLGGWFYNAIAPAVAATVWTLTALVLLACWKISPIRVWALNVDVRWLVLFHVTRLFAGAYFLVLCQRGELPCGFARPAGWGDIIVAVLALAVVNATRTRFAKMLLLVWNMLGLIDIIFVVFSALRFGLKDWQSMHALRELPLSLLPTFLVPLIIASHVLIFVRLTRARIGSQ
;
A
#
# COMPACT_ATOMS: atom_id res chain seq x y z
N MET A 1 -14.21 18.21 -17.13
CA MET A 1 -14.01 17.84 -15.70
C MET A 1 -13.14 16.59 -15.47
N LYS A 2 -13.39 15.44 -16.12
CA LYS A 2 -12.59 14.19 -15.90
C LYS A 2 -11.09 14.31 -16.20
N ASP A 3 -10.70 15.15 -17.16
CA ASP A 3 -9.28 15.32 -17.50
C ASP A 3 -8.51 16.11 -16.43
N ASN A 4 -9.18 17.09 -15.80
CA ASN A 4 -8.60 17.87 -14.72
C ASN A 4 -8.34 17.03 -13.46
N SER A 5 -9.24 16.09 -13.12
CA SER A 5 -9.04 15.23 -11.94
C SER A 5 -7.87 14.28 -12.08
N LYS A 6 -7.67 13.69 -13.27
CA LYS A 6 -6.50 12.84 -13.56
C LYS A 6 -5.21 13.64 -13.43
N ARG A 7 -5.14 14.82 -14.07
CA ARG A 7 -3.96 15.71 -13.99
C ARG A 7 -3.62 16.08 -12.56
N VAL A 8 -4.61 16.49 -11.76
CA VAL A 8 -4.40 16.84 -10.34
C VAL A 8 -3.86 15.66 -9.55
N VAL A 9 -4.47 14.47 -9.68
CA VAL A 9 -3.99 13.26 -8.97
C VAL A 9 -2.57 12.90 -9.39
N THR A 10 -2.27 12.92 -10.70
CA THR A 10 -0.93 12.65 -11.21
C THR A 10 0.09 13.65 -10.67
N LEU A 11 -0.19 14.95 -10.69
CA LEU A 11 0.72 15.97 -10.17
C LEU A 11 0.95 15.82 -8.66
N VAL A 12 -0.10 15.51 -7.89
CA VAL A 12 0.02 15.26 -6.44
C VAL A 12 0.86 14.02 -6.17
N LEU A 13 0.63 12.92 -6.88
CA LEU A 13 1.41 11.68 -6.71
C LEU A 13 2.87 11.86 -7.12
N LEU A 14 3.14 12.59 -8.22
CA LEU A 14 4.50 12.91 -8.65
C LEU A 14 5.20 13.84 -7.66
N GLY A 15 4.52 14.89 -7.21
CA GLY A 15 5.05 15.81 -6.20
C GLY A 15 5.37 15.08 -4.89
N TRP A 16 4.48 14.20 -4.44
CA TRP A 16 4.72 13.36 -3.26
C TRP A 16 5.87 12.37 -3.49
N LEU A 17 5.95 11.70 -4.64
CA LEU A 17 7.06 10.79 -4.94
C LEU A 17 8.41 11.53 -4.91
N CYS A 18 8.50 12.69 -5.58
CA CYS A 18 9.70 13.53 -5.56
C CYS A 18 10.05 13.97 -4.14
N PHE A 19 9.05 14.36 -3.35
CA PHE A 19 9.24 14.72 -1.95
C PHE A 19 9.72 13.54 -1.09
N ALA A 20 9.15 12.35 -1.28
CA ALA A 20 9.53 11.12 -0.57
C ALA A 20 10.96 10.70 -0.91
N VAL A 21 11.37 10.80 -2.19
CA VAL A 21 12.76 10.56 -2.61
C VAL A 21 13.70 11.58 -1.99
N GLY A 22 13.36 12.87 -2.02
CA GLY A 22 14.17 13.95 -1.43
C GLY A 22 14.32 13.85 0.09
N LEU A 23 13.30 13.32 0.78
CA LEU A 23 13.33 13.06 2.22
C LEU A 23 14.03 11.74 2.61
N GLY A 24 14.45 10.91 1.66
CA GLY A 24 15.06 9.61 1.94
C GLY A 24 16.23 9.69 2.93
N GLY A 25 17.06 10.75 2.83
CA GLY A 25 18.17 10.99 3.77
C GLY A 25 17.73 11.42 5.18
N TRP A 26 16.55 12.01 5.34
CA TRP A 26 16.01 12.39 6.65
C TRP A 26 15.46 11.17 7.41
N PHE A 27 14.98 10.17 6.67
CA PHE A 27 14.46 8.91 7.23
C PHE A 27 15.54 8.02 7.85
N TYR A 28 16.82 8.25 7.52
CA TYR A 28 17.97 7.55 8.09
C TYR A 28 18.03 7.64 9.63
N ASN A 29 17.68 8.80 10.18
CA ASN A 29 17.71 9.08 11.62
C ASN A 29 16.34 8.90 12.31
N ALA A 30 15.29 8.54 11.57
CA ALA A 30 13.96 8.34 12.14
C ALA A 30 13.96 7.10 13.06
N ILE A 31 13.20 7.12 14.15
CA ILE A 31 12.99 5.97 15.05
C ILE A 31 11.79 5.13 14.61
N ALA A 32 11.71 3.86 15.03
CA ALA A 32 10.64 2.94 14.64
C ALA A 32 9.21 3.49 14.83
N PRO A 33 8.87 4.14 15.98
CA PRO A 33 7.56 4.77 16.15
C PRO A 33 7.28 5.90 15.15
N ALA A 34 8.29 6.69 14.79
CA ALA A 34 8.15 7.78 13.83
C ALA A 34 7.87 7.25 12.42
N VAL A 35 8.49 6.13 12.04
CA VAL A 35 8.21 5.45 10.77
C VAL A 35 6.78 4.90 10.75
N ALA A 36 6.35 4.22 11.81
CA ALA A 36 4.98 3.72 11.91
C ALA A 36 3.95 4.87 11.89
N ALA A 37 4.21 5.96 12.62
CA ALA A 37 3.38 7.15 12.62
C ALA A 37 3.29 7.76 11.22
N THR A 38 4.41 7.83 10.49
CA THR A 38 4.45 8.31 9.10
C THR A 38 3.49 7.51 8.21
N VAL A 39 3.52 6.17 8.29
CA VAL A 39 2.61 5.32 7.51
C VAL A 39 1.15 5.65 7.80
N TRP A 40 0.77 5.70 9.08
CA TRP A 40 -0.61 5.94 9.48
C TRP A 40 -1.08 7.37 9.17
N THR A 41 -0.24 8.37 9.42
CA THR A 41 -0.53 9.77 9.10
C THR A 41 -0.70 9.97 7.60
N LEU A 42 0.20 9.46 6.77
CA LEU A 42 0.07 9.56 5.32
C LEU A 42 -1.16 8.81 4.80
N THR A 43 -1.45 7.63 5.35
CA THR A 43 -2.68 6.89 5.02
C THR A 43 -3.92 7.73 5.34
N ALA A 44 -3.98 8.33 6.53
CA ALA A 44 -5.08 9.19 6.93
C ALA A 44 -5.22 10.41 6.01
N LEU A 45 -4.09 11.06 5.65
CA LEU A 45 -4.09 12.19 4.72
C LEU A 45 -4.60 11.82 3.33
N VAL A 46 -4.19 10.65 2.80
CA VAL A 46 -4.69 10.15 1.50
C VAL A 46 -6.21 9.91 1.55
N LEU A 47 -6.70 9.27 2.62
CA LEU A 47 -8.13 9.01 2.80
C LEU A 47 -8.91 10.32 2.97
N LEU A 48 -8.40 11.27 3.75
CA LEU A 48 -8.99 12.59 3.90
C LEU A 48 -9.04 13.33 2.57
N ALA A 49 -7.97 13.29 1.78
CA ALA A 49 -7.93 13.86 0.44
C ALA A 49 -8.99 13.22 -0.47
N CYS A 50 -9.15 11.90 -0.42
CA CYS A 50 -10.19 11.17 -1.16
C CYS A 50 -11.62 11.55 -0.75
N TRP A 51 -11.84 12.12 0.43
CA TRP A 51 -13.16 12.57 0.88
C TRP A 51 -13.41 14.07 0.69
N LYS A 52 -12.39 14.89 0.92
CA LYS A 52 -12.50 16.35 1.04
C LYS A 52 -12.09 17.10 -0.23
N ILE A 53 -11.14 16.57 -1.00
CA ILE A 53 -10.61 17.25 -2.18
C ILE A 53 -11.38 16.79 -3.42
N SER A 54 -12.20 17.67 -3.99
CA SER A 54 -13.16 17.33 -5.07
C SER A 54 -12.51 16.62 -6.28
N PRO A 55 -11.40 17.11 -6.86
CA PRO A 55 -10.73 16.40 -7.97
C PRO A 55 -10.28 14.97 -7.59
N ILE A 56 -9.71 14.79 -6.40
CA ILE A 56 -9.21 13.50 -5.91
C ILE A 56 -10.37 12.55 -5.63
N ARG A 57 -11.42 13.03 -4.95
CA ARG A 57 -12.64 12.27 -4.69
C ARG A 57 -13.29 11.78 -5.99
N VAL A 58 -13.42 12.66 -6.98
CA VAL A 58 -13.98 12.30 -8.30
C VAL A 58 -13.13 11.21 -8.95
N TRP A 59 -11.80 11.33 -8.93
CA TRP A 59 -10.93 10.29 -9.47
C TRP A 59 -11.07 8.97 -8.70
N ALA A 60 -11.00 8.98 -7.37
CA ALA A 60 -11.04 7.80 -6.52
C ALA A 60 -12.34 6.98 -6.66
N LEU A 61 -13.47 7.65 -6.89
CA LEU A 61 -14.76 6.98 -7.09
C LEU A 61 -14.97 6.47 -8.53
N ASN A 62 -14.30 7.06 -9.52
CA ASN A 62 -14.51 6.76 -10.94
C ASN A 62 -13.42 5.91 -11.59
N VAL A 63 -12.24 5.79 -10.97
CA VAL A 63 -11.17 4.91 -11.47
C VAL A 63 -11.69 3.47 -11.59
N ASP A 64 -11.27 2.70 -12.60
CA ASP A 64 -11.62 1.28 -12.65
C ASP A 64 -10.98 0.58 -11.44
N VAL A 65 -11.77 -0.24 -10.72
CA VAL A 65 -11.27 -1.03 -9.58
C VAL A 65 -10.10 -1.92 -10.01
N ARG A 66 -10.08 -2.38 -11.26
CA ARG A 66 -8.96 -3.17 -11.81
C ARG A 66 -7.61 -2.47 -11.66
N TRP A 67 -7.55 -1.15 -11.86
CA TRP A 67 -6.31 -0.40 -11.68
C TRP A 67 -5.89 -0.30 -10.22
N LEU A 68 -6.86 -0.19 -9.30
CA LEU A 68 -6.59 -0.24 -7.87
C LEU A 68 -6.06 -1.62 -7.46
N VAL A 69 -6.61 -2.70 -8.03
CA VAL A 69 -6.14 -4.08 -7.75
C VAL A 69 -4.75 -4.32 -8.36
N LEU A 70 -4.53 -3.94 -9.62
CA LEU A 70 -3.24 -4.07 -10.30
C LEU A 70 -2.13 -3.29 -9.62
N PHE A 71 -2.45 -2.18 -8.93
CA PHE A 71 -1.47 -1.45 -8.14
C PHE A 71 -0.81 -2.33 -7.06
N HIS A 72 -1.50 -3.34 -6.52
CA HIS A 72 -0.92 -4.27 -5.53
C HIS A 72 0.09 -5.25 -6.12
N VAL A 73 0.26 -5.31 -7.45
CA VAL A 73 1.36 -6.08 -8.08
C VAL A 73 2.72 -5.50 -7.68
N THR A 74 2.79 -4.23 -7.30
CA THR A 74 4.00 -3.62 -6.70
C THR A 74 4.52 -4.40 -5.49
N ARG A 75 3.62 -5.04 -4.74
CA ARG A 75 3.96 -5.88 -3.57
C ARG A 75 4.78 -7.11 -3.96
N LEU A 76 4.62 -7.63 -5.17
CA LEU A 76 5.43 -8.76 -5.66
C LEU A 76 6.93 -8.42 -5.60
N PHE A 77 7.29 -7.22 -6.04
CA PHE A 77 8.67 -6.74 -6.06
C PHE A 77 9.18 -6.43 -4.66
N ALA A 78 8.37 -5.75 -3.83
CA ALA A 78 8.72 -5.45 -2.45
C ALA A 78 8.94 -6.74 -1.63
N GLY A 79 8.03 -7.70 -1.77
CA GLY A 79 8.09 -8.97 -1.06
C GLY A 79 9.26 -9.84 -1.50
N ALA A 80 9.52 -9.93 -2.81
CA ALA A 80 10.71 -10.61 -3.33
C ALA A 80 11.99 -9.95 -2.81
N TYR A 81 12.04 -8.61 -2.75
CA TYR A 81 13.19 -7.89 -2.23
C TYR A 81 13.41 -8.14 -0.74
N PHE A 82 12.36 -8.22 0.09
CA PHE A 82 12.50 -8.64 1.49
C PHE A 82 13.16 -10.01 1.63
N LEU A 83 12.79 -10.98 0.80
CA LEU A 83 13.39 -12.32 0.83
C LEU A 83 14.88 -12.28 0.47
N VAL A 84 15.27 -11.47 -0.51
CA VAL A 84 16.68 -11.25 -0.88
C VAL A 84 17.46 -10.64 0.29
N LEU A 85 16.92 -9.62 0.96
CA LEU A 85 17.59 -8.97 2.09
C LEU A 85 17.74 -9.90 3.30
N CYS A 86 16.76 -10.78 3.52
CA CYS A 86 16.89 -11.84 4.52
C CYS A 86 18.06 -12.79 4.20
N GLN A 87 18.22 -13.18 2.93
CA GLN A 87 19.34 -14.03 2.52
C GLN A 87 20.70 -13.33 2.69
N ARG A 88 20.74 -12.00 2.53
CA ARG A 88 21.95 -11.18 2.72
C ARG A 88 22.23 -10.80 4.18
N GLY A 89 21.31 -11.09 5.10
CA GLY A 89 21.42 -10.67 6.49
C GLY A 89 21.17 -9.16 6.71
N GLU A 90 20.67 -8.46 5.70
CA GLU A 90 20.39 -7.00 5.74
C GLU A 90 19.03 -6.68 6.37
N LEU A 91 18.16 -7.69 6.52
CA LEU A 91 16.86 -7.56 7.15
C LEU A 91 16.53 -8.82 7.98
N PRO A 92 15.96 -8.70 9.19
CA PRO A 92 15.63 -9.86 10.01
C PRO A 92 14.71 -10.82 9.28
N CYS A 93 15.16 -12.06 9.09
CA CYS A 93 14.34 -13.07 8.43
C CYS A 93 13.00 -13.37 9.13
N GLY A 94 12.92 -13.09 10.44
CA GLY A 94 11.66 -13.15 11.20
C GLY A 94 10.62 -12.12 10.76
N PHE A 95 11.04 -10.97 10.24
CA PHE A 95 10.18 -9.97 9.61
C PHE A 95 10.02 -10.26 8.11
N ALA A 96 11.14 -10.42 7.42
CA ALA A 96 11.23 -10.43 5.97
C ALA A 96 10.52 -11.62 5.31
N ARG A 97 10.59 -12.83 5.89
CA ARG A 97 9.93 -14.01 5.34
C ARG A 97 8.40 -13.91 5.37
N PRO A 98 7.75 -13.66 6.52
CA PRO A 98 6.31 -13.56 6.54
C PRO A 98 5.81 -12.34 5.75
N ALA A 99 6.49 -11.19 5.83
CA ALA A 99 6.14 -10.01 5.02
C ALA A 99 6.29 -10.29 3.52
N GLY A 100 7.41 -10.89 3.11
CA GLY A 100 7.70 -11.15 1.71
C GLY A 100 6.74 -12.14 1.07
N TRP A 101 6.49 -13.28 1.73
CA TRP A 101 5.53 -14.26 1.21
C TRP A 101 4.09 -13.75 1.22
N GLY A 102 3.69 -13.01 2.26
CA GLY A 102 2.38 -12.36 2.31
C GLY A 102 2.15 -11.43 1.13
N ASP A 103 3.11 -10.52 0.90
CA ASP A 103 3.10 -9.58 -0.22
C ASP A 103 3.03 -10.29 -1.59
N ILE A 104 3.83 -11.35 -1.80
CA ILE A 104 3.83 -12.15 -3.03
C ILE A 104 2.47 -12.81 -3.25
N ILE A 105 1.91 -13.47 -2.22
CA ILE A 105 0.62 -14.15 -2.32
C ILE A 105 -0.49 -13.15 -2.66
N VAL A 106 -0.55 -12.02 -1.96
CA VAL A 106 -1.55 -10.98 -2.22
C VAL A 106 -1.43 -10.41 -3.63
N ALA A 107 -0.20 -10.18 -4.11
CA ALA A 107 0.05 -9.69 -5.46
C ALA A 107 -0.39 -10.70 -6.55
N VAL A 108 -0.07 -11.98 -6.39
CA VAL A 108 -0.46 -13.04 -7.33
C VAL A 108 -1.98 -13.19 -7.37
N LEU A 109 -2.63 -13.20 -6.20
CA LEU A 109 -4.09 -13.24 -6.11
C LEU A 109 -4.75 -12.00 -6.75
N ALA A 110 -4.08 -10.84 -6.72
CA ALA A 110 -4.58 -9.63 -7.38
C ALA A 110 -4.75 -9.84 -8.90
N LEU A 111 -3.78 -10.51 -9.54
CA LEU A 111 -3.85 -10.87 -10.96
C LEU A 111 -5.01 -11.83 -11.23
N ALA A 112 -5.21 -12.84 -10.37
CA ALA A 112 -6.33 -13.76 -10.48
C ALA A 112 -7.69 -13.04 -10.36
N VAL A 113 -7.81 -12.10 -9.41
CA VAL A 113 -9.04 -11.31 -9.21
C VAL A 113 -9.35 -10.44 -10.43
N VAL A 114 -8.35 -9.79 -11.04
CA VAL A 114 -8.53 -8.96 -12.24
C VAL A 114 -9.04 -9.81 -13.42
N ASN A 115 -8.47 -11.01 -13.60
CA ASN A 115 -8.89 -11.94 -14.65
C ASN A 115 -10.29 -12.53 -14.38
N ALA A 116 -10.67 -12.68 -13.11
CA ALA A 116 -11.99 -13.21 -12.72
C ALA A 116 -13.11 -12.15 -12.70
N THR A 117 -12.87 -10.91 -13.14
CA THR A 117 -13.86 -9.81 -13.06
C THR A 117 -15.15 -10.02 -13.84
N ARG A 118 -15.19 -10.95 -14.80
CA ARG A 118 -16.40 -11.30 -15.58
C ARG A 118 -17.18 -12.49 -15.02
N THR A 119 -16.73 -13.08 -13.91
CA THR A 119 -17.38 -14.24 -13.31
C THR A 119 -18.52 -13.82 -12.38
N ARG A 120 -19.48 -14.74 -12.15
CA ARG A 120 -20.55 -14.53 -11.15
C ARG A 120 -20.01 -14.28 -9.72
N PHE A 121 -18.78 -14.71 -9.45
CA PHE A 121 -18.12 -14.58 -8.15
C PHE A 121 -17.21 -13.35 -8.02
N ALA A 122 -17.13 -12.49 -9.04
CA ALA A 122 -16.19 -11.36 -9.08
C ALA A 122 -16.23 -10.48 -7.81
N LYS A 123 -17.43 -10.15 -7.31
CA LYS A 123 -17.59 -9.34 -6.08
C LYS A 123 -17.04 -10.06 -4.84
N MET A 124 -17.31 -11.36 -4.71
CA MET A 124 -16.85 -12.18 -3.58
C MET A 124 -15.33 -12.34 -3.62
N LEU A 125 -14.76 -12.68 -4.78
CA LEU A 125 -13.32 -12.83 -4.96
C LEU A 125 -12.58 -11.52 -4.63
N LEU A 126 -13.10 -10.39 -5.12
CA LEU A 126 -12.57 -9.07 -4.80
C LEU A 126 -12.64 -8.78 -3.30
N LEU A 127 -13.76 -9.08 -2.63
CA LEU A 127 -13.93 -8.86 -1.19
C LEU A 127 -12.92 -9.69 -0.36
N VAL A 128 -12.83 -11.00 -0.65
CA VAL A 128 -11.93 -11.92 0.06
C VAL A 128 -10.48 -11.50 -0.14
N TRP A 129 -10.07 -11.25 -1.39
CA TRP A 129 -8.72 -10.77 -1.68
C TRP A 129 -8.41 -9.44 -1.00
N ASN A 130 -9.37 -8.50 -0.99
CA ASN A 130 -9.18 -7.19 -0.37
C ASN A 130 -9.03 -7.30 1.16
N MET A 131 -9.78 -8.21 1.79
CA MET A 131 -9.65 -8.50 3.22
C MET A 131 -8.30 -9.16 3.56
N LEU A 132 -7.90 -10.18 2.80
CA LEU A 132 -6.61 -10.85 2.97
C LEU A 132 -5.45 -9.86 2.80
N GLY A 133 -5.48 -9.05 1.75
CA GLY A 133 -4.44 -8.06 1.48
C GLY A 133 -4.34 -6.96 2.54
N LEU A 134 -5.47 -6.54 3.11
CA LEU A 134 -5.49 -5.56 4.18
C LEU A 134 -4.93 -6.14 5.49
N ILE A 135 -5.34 -7.35 5.86
CA ILE A 135 -4.81 -8.03 7.06
C ILE A 135 -3.29 -8.20 6.95
N ASP A 136 -2.83 -8.62 5.78
CA ASP A 136 -1.41 -8.82 5.50
C ASP A 136 -0.60 -7.52 5.61
N ILE A 137 -1.02 -6.43 4.96
CA ILE A 137 -0.26 -5.17 5.04
C ILE A 137 -0.28 -4.57 6.46
N ILE A 138 -1.38 -4.73 7.19
CA ILE A 138 -1.47 -4.32 8.60
C ILE A 138 -0.47 -5.13 9.44
N PHE A 139 -0.42 -6.45 9.22
CA PHE A 139 0.57 -7.32 9.86
C PHE A 139 2.00 -6.87 9.54
N VAL A 140 2.31 -6.53 8.29
CA VAL A 140 3.65 -6.03 7.89
C VAL A 140 4.00 -4.75 8.64
N VAL A 141 3.09 -3.76 8.71
CA VAL A 141 3.35 -2.50 9.42
C VAL A 141 3.58 -2.73 10.91
N PHE A 142 2.75 -3.54 11.57
CA PHE A 142 2.93 -3.87 12.99
C PHE A 142 4.19 -4.69 13.25
N SER A 143 4.52 -5.63 12.37
CA SER A 143 5.74 -6.42 12.46
C SER A 143 6.97 -5.52 12.31
N ALA A 144 6.97 -4.60 11.35
CA ALA A 144 8.06 -3.64 11.18
C ALA A 144 8.28 -2.79 12.43
N LEU A 145 7.20 -2.29 13.05
CA LEU A 145 7.28 -1.58 14.32
C LEU A 145 7.81 -2.46 15.44
N ARG A 146 7.30 -3.70 15.58
CA ARG A 146 7.73 -4.63 16.64
C ARG A 146 9.22 -4.95 16.55
N PHE A 147 9.72 -5.29 15.36
CA PHE A 147 11.14 -5.55 15.15
C PHE A 147 11.96 -4.28 15.36
N GLY A 148 11.46 -3.14 14.90
CA GLY A 148 12.15 -1.87 15.06
C GLY A 148 12.23 -1.37 16.51
N LEU A 149 11.24 -1.66 17.34
CA LEU A 149 11.28 -1.36 18.77
C LEU A 149 12.30 -2.23 19.52
N LYS A 150 12.57 -3.45 19.02
CA LYS A 150 13.53 -4.38 19.63
C LYS A 150 14.96 -4.06 19.21
N ASP A 151 15.18 -3.86 17.92
CA ASP A 151 16.47 -3.53 17.33
C ASP A 151 16.26 -2.73 16.06
N TRP A 152 16.28 -1.41 16.18
CA TRP A 152 16.05 -0.53 15.03
C TRP A 152 17.20 -0.55 14.01
N GLN A 153 18.42 -0.91 14.45
CA GLN A 153 19.56 -1.01 13.55
C GLN A 153 19.39 -2.19 12.59
N SER A 154 18.79 -3.28 13.06
CA SER A 154 18.41 -4.40 12.19
C SER A 154 17.42 -4.03 11.09
N MET A 155 16.66 -2.94 11.24
CA MET A 155 15.67 -2.46 10.26
C MET A 155 16.20 -1.30 9.39
N HIS A 156 17.53 -1.10 9.33
CA HIS A 156 18.16 -0.01 8.56
C HIS A 156 17.73 0.03 7.09
N ALA A 157 17.55 -1.14 6.46
CA ALA A 157 17.11 -1.22 5.08
C ALA A 157 15.82 -0.43 4.82
N LEU A 158 14.85 -0.40 5.76
CA LEU A 158 13.60 0.38 5.60
C LEU A 158 13.76 1.90 5.69
N ARG A 159 14.95 2.39 6.05
CA ARG A 159 15.27 3.82 6.18
C ARG A 159 16.01 4.37 4.97
N GLU A 160 16.56 3.49 4.15
CA GLU A 160 17.38 3.85 3.01
C GLU A 160 16.62 3.63 1.70
N LEU A 161 17.00 4.37 0.67
CA LEU A 161 16.47 4.11 -0.66
C LEU A 161 16.95 2.73 -1.15
N PRO A 162 16.11 1.97 -1.87
CA PRO A 162 14.76 2.35 -2.32
C PRO A 162 13.64 2.06 -1.31
N LEU A 163 13.92 1.35 -0.22
CA LEU A 163 12.91 0.82 0.71
C LEU A 163 12.25 1.86 1.61
N SER A 164 12.89 3.00 1.84
CA SER A 164 12.27 4.13 2.54
C SER A 164 11.03 4.67 1.79
N LEU A 165 10.91 4.38 0.48
CA LEU A 165 9.68 4.64 -0.29
C LEU A 165 8.51 3.77 0.14
N LEU A 166 8.75 2.63 0.80
CA LEU A 166 7.67 1.80 1.33
C LEU A 166 6.85 2.56 2.38
N PRO A 167 7.40 2.99 3.53
CA PRO A 167 6.63 3.70 4.54
C PRO A 167 6.23 5.12 4.12
N THR A 168 7.00 5.78 3.24
CA THR A 168 6.78 7.19 2.88
C THR A 168 5.88 7.39 1.66
N PHE A 169 5.61 6.35 0.87
CA PHE A 169 4.83 6.47 -0.37
C PHE A 169 3.95 5.25 -0.63
N LEU A 170 4.55 4.06 -0.79
CA LEU A 170 3.86 2.89 -1.32
C LEU A 170 2.83 2.31 -0.34
N VAL A 171 3.24 2.02 0.89
CA VAL A 171 2.40 1.37 1.91
C VAL A 171 1.16 2.23 2.25
N PRO A 172 1.28 3.56 2.45
CA PRO A 172 0.11 4.41 2.64
C PRO A 172 -0.92 4.32 1.50
N LEU A 173 -0.45 4.29 0.25
CA LEU A 173 -1.32 4.16 -0.93
C LEU A 173 -1.97 2.78 -1.00
N ILE A 174 -1.27 1.71 -0.63
CA ILE A 174 -1.79 0.34 -0.57
C ILE A 174 -2.88 0.19 0.49
N ILE A 175 -2.70 0.78 1.67
CA ILE A 175 -3.74 0.74 2.71
C ILE A 175 -4.95 1.54 2.24
N ALA A 176 -4.73 2.73 1.69
CA ALA A 176 -5.80 3.57 1.18
C ALA A 176 -6.58 2.89 0.03
N SER A 177 -5.92 2.19 -0.89
CA SER A 177 -6.58 1.46 -1.97
C SER A 177 -7.48 0.35 -1.44
N HIS A 178 -7.03 -0.41 -0.42
CA HIS A 178 -7.88 -1.42 0.23
C HIS A 178 -9.16 -0.82 0.83
N VAL A 179 -9.04 0.32 1.52
CA VAL A 179 -10.19 1.04 2.09
C VAL A 179 -11.13 1.54 0.98
N LEU A 180 -10.59 2.13 -0.08
CA LEU A 180 -11.38 2.60 -1.22
C LEU A 180 -12.15 1.45 -1.90
N ILE A 181 -11.54 0.28 -2.04
CA ILE A 181 -12.20 -0.91 -2.60
C ILE A 181 -13.36 -1.35 -1.70
N PHE A 182 -13.20 -1.40 -0.38
CA PHE A 182 -14.30 -1.69 0.54
C PHE A 182 -15.45 -0.68 0.42
N VAL A 183 -15.13 0.62 0.42
CA VAL A 183 -16.14 1.70 0.29
C VAL A 183 -16.96 1.54 -0.99
N ARG A 184 -16.30 1.18 -2.10
CA ARG A 184 -16.96 0.97 -3.39
C ARG A 184 -17.79 -0.30 -3.44
N LEU A 185 -17.32 -1.39 -2.82
CA LEU A 185 -18.08 -2.63 -2.69
C LEU A 185 -19.37 -2.41 -1.88
N THR A 186 -19.30 -1.67 -0.78
CA THR A 186 -20.48 -1.36 0.06
C THR A 186 -21.50 -0.49 -0.69
N ARG A 187 -21.05 0.55 -1.41
CA ARG A 187 -21.97 1.39 -2.21
C ARG A 187 -22.65 0.61 -3.33
N ALA A 188 -21.94 -0.31 -3.99
CA ALA A 188 -22.50 -1.15 -5.04
C ALA A 188 -23.52 -2.18 -4.51
N ARG A 189 -23.52 -2.48 -3.20
CA ARG A 189 -24.52 -3.35 -2.55
C ARG A 189 -25.80 -2.58 -2.20
N ILE A 190 -25.67 -1.34 -1.75
CA ILE A 190 -26.80 -0.47 -1.38
C ILE A 190 -27.63 -0.07 -2.61
N GLY A 191 -27.01 0.18 -3.77
CA GLY A 191 -27.73 0.52 -5.00
C GLY A 191 -28.33 -0.68 -5.77
N SER A 192 -28.20 -1.90 -5.24
CA SER A 192 -28.78 -3.13 -5.82
C SER A 192 -29.89 -3.74 -4.95
N GLN A 193 -30.32 -3.01 -3.93
CA GLN A 193 -31.52 -3.26 -3.13
C GLN A 193 -32.57 -2.22 -3.51
#